data_AF-A0A6H2NSH0-F1
#
_entry.id   AF-A0A6H2NSH0-F1
#
_cell.length_a   1.000
_cell.length_b   1.000
_cell.length_c   1.000
_cell.angle_alpha   90.00
_cell.angle_beta   90.00
_cell.angle_gamma   90.00
#
_symmetry.space_group_name_H-M   'P 1'
#
loop_
_entity.id
_entity.type
_entity.pdbx_description
1 polymer ?
#
loop_
_entity_poly.entity_id
_entity_poly.type
_entity_poly.pdbx_seq_one_letter_code
_entity_poly.pdbx_strand_id
1 'polypeptide(L)'
;MTTVALYARVSSKKQEKNNTIESQIAELKSRIAEDKHELLDEYEFKDNGFSGWNLERKGLDALRDKVAEDEIDKIYIHSPDRLSRKSAHQMVLLDEFEKAGIEVIFLNHKTENNPESKLLLGIQGLVSEYEGTKIIERSRRGKLHRARKGCVSVISKKPFGYDLVKHVDREKTKVEINEEKAKIVRDLFEWVGLER
;
A
#
# COMPACT_ATOMS: atom_id res chain seq x y z
N MET A 1 4.38 -18.46 -27.57
CA MET A 1 3.50 -17.31 -27.81
C MET A 1 3.59 -16.50 -26.53
N THR A 2 3.95 -15.21 -26.59
CA THR A 2 4.21 -14.44 -25.36
C THR A 2 2.87 -14.01 -24.77
N THR A 3 2.51 -14.53 -23.60
CA THR A 3 1.31 -14.14 -22.87
C THR A 3 1.59 -12.86 -22.09
N VAL A 4 0.75 -11.85 -22.27
CA VAL A 4 0.94 -10.55 -21.62
C VAL A 4 -0.27 -10.15 -20.80
N ALA A 5 -0.02 -9.43 -19.73
CA ALA A 5 -1.02 -8.80 -18.90
C ALA A 5 -0.84 -7.28 -18.89
N LEU A 6 -1.91 -6.56 -18.54
CA LEU A 6 -1.82 -5.12 -18.27
C LEU A 6 -2.36 -4.79 -16.88
N TYR A 7 -1.80 -3.74 -16.28
CA TYR A 7 -2.26 -3.20 -15.01
C TYR A 7 -2.45 -1.68 -15.07
N ALA A 8 -3.67 -1.22 -14.77
CA ALA A 8 -4.03 0.20 -14.73
C ALA A 8 -4.62 0.60 -13.37
N ARG A 9 -4.30 1.82 -12.90
CA ARG A 9 -4.80 2.33 -11.61
C ARG A 9 -5.09 3.82 -11.64
N VAL A 10 -6.21 4.23 -11.05
CA VAL A 10 -6.48 5.64 -10.73
C VAL A 10 -7.01 5.78 -9.31
N SER A 11 -6.62 6.88 -8.64
CA SER A 11 -7.27 7.25 -7.37
C SER A 11 -8.53 8.05 -7.65
N SER A 12 -9.59 7.85 -6.88
CA SER A 12 -10.89 8.54 -7.02
C SER A 12 -10.78 10.06 -7.09
N LYS A 13 -9.77 10.65 -6.43
CA LYS A 13 -9.52 12.10 -6.43
C LYS A 13 -8.80 12.65 -7.68
N LYS A 14 -8.31 11.81 -8.59
CA LYS A 14 -7.45 12.20 -9.73
C LYS A 14 -8.02 11.78 -11.09
N GLN A 15 -9.33 11.93 -11.29
CA GLN A 15 -9.89 11.87 -12.65
C GLN A 15 -9.72 13.24 -13.32
N GLU A 16 -8.51 13.51 -13.83
CA GLU A 16 -8.28 14.63 -14.75
C GLU A 16 -8.67 14.21 -16.17
N LYS A 17 -9.03 15.17 -17.03
CA LYS A 17 -9.53 14.95 -18.39
C LYS A 17 -8.67 14.00 -19.26
N ASN A 18 -7.38 13.87 -18.96
CA ASN A 18 -6.41 13.10 -19.74
C ASN A 18 -5.76 11.94 -18.95
N ASN A 19 -6.26 11.57 -17.77
CA ASN A 19 -5.63 10.54 -16.95
C ASN A 19 -6.66 9.60 -16.30
N THR A 20 -7.72 9.33 -17.05
CA THR A 20 -8.74 8.34 -16.67
C THR A 20 -8.17 6.93 -16.76
N ILE A 21 -8.86 5.97 -16.16
CA ILE A 21 -8.41 4.58 -16.21
C ILE A 21 -8.54 4.04 -17.64
N GLU A 22 -9.56 4.48 -18.37
CA GLU A 22 -9.80 4.11 -19.77
C GLU A 22 -8.69 4.63 -20.69
N SER A 23 -8.22 5.87 -20.47
CA SER A 23 -7.09 6.42 -21.25
C SER A 23 -5.82 5.58 -21.04
N GLN A 24 -5.52 5.23 -19.79
CA GLN A 24 -4.35 4.39 -19.49
C GLN A 24 -4.46 3.01 -20.13
N ILE A 25 -5.63 2.37 -20.07
CA ILE A 25 -5.86 1.06 -20.70
C ILE A 25 -5.70 1.16 -22.21
N ALA A 26 -6.25 2.21 -22.84
CA ALA A 26 -6.11 2.41 -24.29
C ALA A 26 -4.65 2.57 -24.72
N GLU A 27 -3.88 3.38 -23.98
CA GLU A 27 -2.44 3.56 -24.23
C GLU A 27 -1.66 2.25 -24.04
N LEU A 28 -1.96 1.48 -22.98
CA LEU A 28 -1.36 0.18 -22.72
C LEU A 28 -1.64 -0.82 -23.85
N LYS A 29 -2.89 -0.91 -24.31
CA LYS A 29 -3.29 -1.77 -25.43
C LYS A 29 -2.59 -1.36 -26.72
N SER A 30 -2.45 -0.05 -26.98
CA SER A 30 -1.70 0.44 -28.14
C SER A 30 -0.24 -0.01 -28.09
N ARG A 31 0.42 0.14 -26.93
CA ARG A 31 1.82 -0.29 -26.75
C ARG A 31 1.99 -1.80 -26.92
N ILE A 32 1.07 -2.60 -26.38
CA ILE A 32 1.07 -4.07 -26.52
C ILE A 32 0.96 -4.48 -28.00
N ALA A 33 0.06 -3.83 -28.74
CA ALA A 33 -0.11 -4.08 -30.17
C ALA A 33 1.13 -3.66 -30.98
N GLU A 34 1.78 -2.54 -30.63
CA GLU A 34 3.06 -2.12 -31.23
C GLU A 34 4.18 -3.13 -31.01
N ASP A 35 4.23 -3.76 -29.82
CA ASP A 35 5.16 -4.84 -29.49
C ASP A 35 4.78 -6.19 -30.13
N LYS A 36 3.67 -6.25 -30.88
CA LYS A 36 3.13 -7.45 -31.53
C LYS A 36 2.83 -8.59 -30.55
N HIS A 37 2.39 -8.23 -29.35
CA HIS A 37 1.89 -9.18 -28.37
C HIS A 37 0.35 -9.20 -28.36
N GLU A 38 -0.22 -10.32 -27.93
CA GLU A 38 -1.67 -10.51 -27.85
C GLU A 38 -2.11 -10.49 -26.38
N LEU A 39 -3.07 -9.62 -26.06
CA LEU A 39 -3.65 -9.50 -24.73
C LEU A 39 -5.00 -10.21 -24.71
N LEU A 40 -5.15 -11.23 -23.87
CA LEU A 40 -6.46 -11.82 -23.60
C LEU A 40 -7.22 -10.96 -22.59
N ASP A 41 -8.55 -10.88 -22.74
CA ASP A 41 -9.40 -10.05 -21.89
C ASP A 41 -9.29 -10.39 -20.40
N GLU A 42 -8.99 -11.65 -20.06
CA GLU A 42 -8.78 -12.12 -18.69
C GLU A 42 -7.49 -11.60 -18.02
N TYR A 43 -6.54 -11.08 -18.80
CA TYR A 43 -5.29 -10.48 -18.30
C TYR A 43 -5.34 -8.94 -18.24
N GLU A 44 -6.55 -8.35 -18.28
CA GLU A 44 -6.79 -6.93 -18.03
C GLU A 44 -7.08 -6.66 -16.55
N PHE A 45 -6.07 -6.19 -15.81
CA PHE A 45 -6.21 -5.87 -14.39
C PHE A 45 -6.33 -4.36 -14.15
N LYS A 46 -7.32 -3.96 -13.34
CA LYS A 46 -7.56 -2.54 -13.10
C LYS A 46 -8.08 -2.21 -11.71
N ASP A 47 -7.61 -1.09 -11.18
CA ASP A 47 -8.00 -0.57 -9.88
C ASP A 47 -8.49 0.89 -9.99
N ASN A 48 -9.81 1.07 -10.09
CA ASN A 48 -10.45 2.37 -10.09
C ASN A 48 -10.83 2.79 -8.66
N GLY A 49 -10.35 3.95 -8.22
CA GLY A 49 -10.64 4.48 -6.89
C GLY A 49 -9.60 4.15 -5.83
N PHE A 50 -8.52 3.43 -6.17
CA PHE A 50 -7.53 2.96 -5.20
C PHE A 50 -6.31 3.88 -5.08
N SER A 51 -5.84 4.03 -3.83
CA SER A 51 -4.63 4.77 -3.50
C SER A 51 -3.38 3.94 -3.84
N GLY A 52 -2.39 4.56 -4.49
CA GLY A 52 -1.10 3.91 -4.75
C GLY A 52 -0.20 3.73 -3.51
N TRP A 53 -0.68 4.09 -2.31
CA TRP A 53 0.09 3.94 -1.06
C TRP A 53 -0.13 2.59 -0.35
N ASN A 54 -1.18 1.85 -0.73
CA ASN A 54 -1.47 0.51 -0.18
C ASN A 54 -1.30 -0.55 -1.25
N LEU A 55 -0.99 -1.78 -0.83
CA LEU A 55 -0.89 -2.92 -1.75
C LEU A 55 -2.22 -3.65 -1.91
N GLU A 56 -3.03 -3.74 -0.85
CA GLU A 56 -4.36 -4.38 -0.85
C GLU A 56 -5.30 -3.71 -1.87
N ARG A 57 -5.46 -4.36 -3.01
CA ARG A 57 -6.11 -3.81 -4.19
C ARG A 57 -6.58 -4.98 -5.05
N LYS A 58 -7.89 -5.03 -5.32
CA LYS A 58 -8.49 -6.19 -6.00
C LYS A 58 -7.84 -6.50 -7.36
N GLY A 59 -7.54 -5.47 -8.16
CA GLY A 59 -6.91 -5.65 -9.46
C GLY A 59 -5.46 -6.12 -9.35
N LEU A 60 -4.68 -5.56 -8.42
CA LEU A 60 -3.30 -6.00 -8.19
C LEU A 60 -3.25 -7.41 -7.60
N ASP A 61 -4.13 -7.74 -6.66
CA ASP A 61 -4.18 -9.06 -6.04
C ASP A 61 -4.52 -10.13 -7.09
N ALA A 62 -5.51 -9.87 -7.95
CA ALA A 62 -5.85 -10.77 -9.07
C ALA A 62 -4.71 -10.93 -10.09
N LEU A 63 -3.95 -9.86 -10.37
CA LEU A 63 -2.75 -9.96 -11.20
C LEU A 63 -1.71 -10.89 -10.55
N ARG A 64 -1.46 -10.73 -9.26
CA ARG A 64 -0.48 -11.53 -8.52
C ARG A 64 -0.90 -13.00 -8.42
N ASP A 65 -2.19 -13.28 -8.29
CA ASP A 65 -2.72 -14.63 -8.35
C ASP A 65 -2.41 -15.28 -9.71
N LYS A 66 -2.63 -14.54 -10.82
CA LYS A 66 -2.28 -15.03 -12.18
C LYS A 66 -0.78 -15.17 -12.42
N VAL A 67 0.03 -14.30 -11.82
CA VAL A 67 1.49 -14.46 -11.82
C VAL A 67 1.89 -15.76 -11.11
N ALA A 68 1.25 -16.10 -10.01
CA ALA A 68 1.54 -17.33 -9.27
C ALA A 68 1.12 -18.61 -10.02
N GLU A 69 0.19 -18.50 -10.98
CA GLU A 69 -0.21 -19.58 -11.90
C GLU A 69 0.78 -19.80 -13.05
N ASP A 70 1.81 -18.95 -13.20
CA ASP A 70 2.86 -19.01 -14.24
C ASP A 70 2.32 -18.89 -15.68
N GLU A 71 1.20 -18.17 -15.84
CA GLU A 71 0.51 -18.01 -17.14
C GLU A 71 0.93 -16.74 -17.89
N ILE A 72 1.76 -15.86 -17.31
CA ILE A 72 2.08 -14.53 -17.83
C ILE A 72 3.60 -14.39 -18.04
N ASP A 73 4.02 -13.99 -19.24
CA ASP A 73 5.44 -13.70 -19.54
C ASP A 73 5.79 -12.22 -19.28
N LYS A 74 4.86 -11.29 -19.54
CA LYS A 74 5.10 -9.84 -19.42
C LYS A 74 3.93 -9.07 -18.83
N ILE A 75 4.24 -8.02 -18.08
CA ILE A 75 3.24 -7.11 -17.50
C ILE A 75 3.47 -5.68 -17.98
N TYR A 76 2.46 -5.11 -18.63
CA TYR A 76 2.46 -3.72 -19.09
C TYR A 76 1.81 -2.81 -18.05
N ILE A 77 2.52 -1.75 -17.67
CA ILE A 77 2.06 -0.75 -16.70
C ILE A 77 2.34 0.64 -17.24
N HIS A 78 1.44 1.59 -17.01
CA HIS A 78 1.61 2.94 -17.56
C HIS A 78 2.86 3.66 -17.01
N SER A 79 3.08 3.58 -15.69
CA SER A 79 4.23 4.17 -15.01
C SER A 79 4.49 3.52 -13.64
N PRO A 80 5.68 3.68 -13.04
CA PRO A 80 5.99 3.11 -11.73
C PRO A 80 5.04 3.60 -10.61
N ASP A 81 4.57 4.85 -10.67
CA ASP A 81 3.62 5.38 -9.69
C ASP A 81 2.22 4.73 -9.78
N ARG A 82 1.89 4.13 -10.92
CA ARG A 82 0.65 3.36 -11.12
C ARG A 82 0.75 2.00 -10.44
N LEU A 83 1.91 1.37 -10.46
CA LEU A 83 2.20 0.17 -9.66
C LEU A 83 2.17 0.48 -8.15
N SER A 84 2.92 1.47 -7.68
CA SER A 84 2.83 1.98 -6.30
C SER A 84 3.46 3.37 -6.20
N ARG A 85 3.01 4.23 -5.28
CA ARG A 85 3.68 5.50 -4.97
C ARG A 85 4.82 5.36 -3.95
N LYS A 86 4.93 4.20 -3.29
CA LYS A 86 6.01 3.90 -2.35
C LYS A 86 7.06 3.07 -3.06
N SER A 87 8.30 3.57 -3.13
CA SER A 87 9.41 2.88 -3.81
C SER A 87 9.68 1.49 -3.23
N ALA A 88 9.60 1.31 -1.90
CA ALA A 88 9.74 0.00 -1.27
C ALA A 88 8.69 -1.02 -1.76
N HIS A 89 7.45 -0.60 -1.99
CA HIS A 89 6.40 -1.47 -2.53
C HIS A 89 6.62 -1.76 -4.01
N GLN A 90 7.11 -0.79 -4.79
CA GLN A 90 7.49 -1.05 -6.17
C GLN A 90 8.59 -2.12 -6.23
N MET A 91 9.63 -2.00 -5.39
CA MET A 91 10.75 -2.94 -5.41
C MET A 91 10.34 -4.35 -5.01
N VAL A 92 9.48 -4.50 -4.00
CA VAL A 92 8.92 -5.82 -3.62
C VAL A 92 8.14 -6.45 -4.77
N LEU A 93 7.27 -5.67 -5.44
CA LEU A 93 6.48 -6.18 -6.56
C LEU A 93 7.35 -6.53 -7.77
N LEU A 94 8.36 -5.70 -8.08
CA LEU A 94 9.29 -5.97 -9.18
C LEU A 94 10.14 -7.23 -8.91
N ASP A 95 10.64 -7.42 -7.70
CA ASP A 95 11.37 -8.64 -7.29
C ASP A 95 10.46 -9.88 -7.31
N GLU A 96 9.20 -9.74 -6.90
CA GLU A 96 8.19 -10.81 -7.00
C GLU A 96 7.96 -11.23 -8.45
N PHE A 97 7.77 -10.27 -9.36
CA PHE A 97 7.58 -10.54 -10.78
C PHE A 97 8.85 -11.08 -11.45
N GLU A 98 10.03 -10.55 -11.12
CA GLU A 98 11.32 -11.05 -11.65
C GLU A 98 11.58 -12.50 -11.21
N LYS A 99 11.26 -12.85 -9.96
CA LYS A 99 11.37 -14.23 -9.46
C LYS A 99 10.41 -15.20 -10.13
N ALA A 100 9.25 -14.71 -10.58
CA ALA A 100 8.32 -15.46 -11.42
C ALA A 100 8.74 -15.48 -12.90
N GLY A 101 9.90 -14.90 -13.26
CA GLY A 101 10.37 -14.87 -14.65
C GLY A 101 9.67 -13.83 -15.54
N ILE A 102 8.89 -12.92 -14.94
CA ILE A 102 8.02 -11.99 -15.66
C ILE A 102 8.72 -10.67 -15.92
N GLU A 103 8.67 -10.21 -17.16
CA GLU A 103 9.20 -8.90 -17.56
C GLU A 103 8.15 -7.79 -17.33
N VAL A 104 8.50 -6.78 -16.51
CA VAL A 104 7.64 -5.60 -16.30
C VAL A 104 8.04 -4.47 -17.23
N ILE A 105 7.10 -4.02 -18.06
CA ILE A 105 7.27 -2.96 -19.04
C ILE A 105 6.49 -1.73 -18.63
N PHE A 106 7.19 -0.60 -18.47
CA PHE A 106 6.57 0.69 -18.21
C PHE A 106 6.47 1.51 -19.51
N LEU A 107 5.31 2.11 -19.79
CA LEU A 107 5.15 3.00 -20.96
C LEU A 107 6.00 4.27 -20.84
N ASN A 108 5.98 4.88 -19.65
CA ASN A 108 6.66 6.15 -19.40
C ASN A 108 8.09 6.02 -18.84
N HIS A 109 8.64 4.81 -18.82
CA HIS A 109 10.00 4.58 -18.34
C HIS A 109 10.71 3.62 -19.29
N LYS A 110 11.77 4.10 -19.95
CA LYS A 110 12.67 3.18 -20.65
C LYS A 110 13.39 2.36 -19.60
N THR A 111 13.00 1.11 -19.41
CA THR A 111 13.74 0.16 -18.60
C THR A 111 14.97 -0.26 -19.42
N GLU A 112 16.02 0.55 -19.39
CA GLU A 112 17.30 0.09 -19.91
C GLU A 112 17.82 -0.98 -18.95
N ASN A 113 17.83 -2.22 -19.42
CA ASN A 113 18.25 -3.40 -18.65
C ASN A 113 19.80 -3.43 -18.54
N ASN A 114 20.40 -2.33 -18.09
CA ASN A 114 21.84 -2.15 -17.95
C ASN A 114 22.26 -2.31 -16.46
N PRO A 115 23.51 -2.70 -16.18
CA PRO A 115 24.01 -2.93 -14.82
C PRO A 115 23.87 -1.69 -13.92
N GLU A 116 23.96 -0.51 -14.50
CA GLU A 116 23.84 0.79 -13.82
C GLU A 116 22.42 1.04 -13.31
N SER A 117 21.40 0.63 -14.07
CA SER A 117 19.98 0.71 -13.67
C SER A 117 19.67 -0.28 -12.54
N LYS A 118 20.25 -1.49 -12.57
CA LYS A 118 20.14 -2.45 -11.47
C LYS A 118 20.83 -1.94 -10.20
N LEU A 119 22.00 -1.32 -10.32
CA LEU A 119 22.70 -0.69 -9.20
C LEU A 119 21.89 0.49 -8.62
N LEU A 120 21.33 1.33 -9.47
CA LEU A 120 20.51 2.47 -9.06
C LEU A 120 19.25 2.02 -8.31
N LEU A 121 18.58 0.96 -8.79
CA LEU A 121 17.46 0.32 -8.09
C LEU A 121 17.89 -0.21 -6.71
N GLY A 122 19.04 -0.88 -6.60
CA GLY A 122 19.57 -1.36 -5.33
C GLY A 122 19.84 -0.23 -4.33
N ILE A 123 20.48 0.86 -4.78
CA ILE A 123 20.74 2.05 -3.94
C ILE A 123 19.43 2.72 -3.52
N GLN A 124 18.46 2.86 -4.42
CA GLN A 124 17.14 3.40 -4.10
C GLN A 124 16.40 2.52 -3.08
N GLY A 125 16.56 1.20 -3.17
CA GLY A 125 16.08 0.23 -2.19
C GLY A 125 16.63 0.48 -0.79
N LEU A 126 17.96 0.56 -0.67
CA LEU A 126 18.66 0.82 0.60
C LEU A 126 18.27 2.19 1.20
N VAL A 127 18.17 3.24 0.38
CA VAL A 127 17.75 4.57 0.84
C VAL A 127 16.29 4.52 1.33
N SER A 128 15.42 3.79 0.64
CA SER A 128 14.01 3.65 1.03
C SER A 128 13.86 2.91 2.37
N GLU A 129 14.65 1.86 2.60
CA GLU A 129 14.68 1.13 3.87
C GLU A 129 15.16 2.01 5.03
N TYR A 130 16.22 2.79 4.79
CA TYR A 130 16.74 3.75 5.75
C TYR A 130 15.72 4.85 6.09
N GLU A 131 15.06 5.44 5.10
CA GLU A 131 14.03 6.44 5.33
C GLU A 131 12.81 5.88 6.07
N GLY A 132 12.38 4.66 5.72
CA GLY A 132 11.30 3.95 6.41
C GLY A 132 11.61 3.73 7.89
N THR A 133 12.82 3.25 8.19
CA THR A 133 13.31 3.10 9.56
C THR A 133 13.31 4.43 10.31
N LYS A 134 13.77 5.52 9.67
CA LYS A 134 13.72 6.87 10.26
C LYS A 134 12.30 7.41 10.50
N ILE A 135 11.33 7.06 9.66
CA ILE A 135 9.92 7.45 9.84
C ILE A 135 9.31 6.71 11.04
N ILE A 136 9.59 5.41 11.16
CA ILE A 136 9.16 4.59 12.30
C ILE A 136 9.74 5.16 13.60
N GLU A 137 11.05 5.45 13.62
CA GLU A 137 11.69 6.06 14.77
C GLU A 137 11.08 7.42 15.14
N ARG A 138 10.86 8.32 14.17
CA ARG A 138 10.25 9.63 14.41
C ARG A 138 8.82 9.51 14.93
N SER A 139 8.05 8.60 14.36
CA SER A 139 6.67 8.32 14.79
C SER A 139 6.62 7.74 16.20
N ARG A 140 7.51 6.80 16.53
CA ARG A 140 7.66 6.25 17.89
C ARG A 140 8.01 7.34 18.89
N ARG A 141 8.96 8.22 18.56
CA ARG A 141 9.39 9.35 19.40
C ARG A 141 8.24 10.34 19.63
N GLY A 142 7.51 10.68 18.59
CA GLY A 142 6.33 11.54 18.66
C GLY A 142 5.22 10.94 19.53
N LYS A 143 4.90 9.65 19.34
CA LYS A 143 3.93 8.90 20.17
C LYS A 143 4.33 8.89 21.65
N LEU A 144 5.61 8.60 21.94
CA LEU A 144 6.12 8.57 23.31
C LEU A 144 6.04 9.95 23.99
N HIS A 145 6.40 11.02 23.28
CA HIS A 145 6.29 12.39 23.78
C HIS A 145 4.84 12.79 24.10
N ARG A 146 3.90 12.42 23.22
CA ARG A 146 2.46 12.65 23.43
C ARG A 146 1.94 11.86 24.63
N ALA A 147 2.33 10.59 24.76
CA ALA A 147 1.97 9.76 25.92
C ALA A 147 2.46 10.38 27.24
N ARG A 148 3.73 10.83 27.30
CA ARG A 148 4.29 11.52 28.49
C ARG A 148 3.56 12.82 28.84
N LYS A 149 2.99 13.51 27.84
CA LYS A 149 2.16 14.72 28.04
C LYS A 149 0.69 14.43 28.37
N GLY A 150 0.33 13.17 28.58
CA GLY A 150 -1.03 12.73 28.90
C GLY A 150 -1.99 12.70 27.70
N CYS A 151 -1.47 12.74 26.47
CA CYS A 151 -2.28 12.61 25.26
C CYS A 151 -2.31 11.14 24.83
N VAL A 152 -3.47 10.49 24.94
CA VAL A 152 -3.63 9.05 24.70
C VAL A 152 -4.16 8.76 23.28
N SER A 153 -3.99 9.70 22.35
CA SER A 153 -4.27 9.53 20.92
C SER A 153 -3.40 8.43 20.24
N VAL A 154 -2.61 7.68 21.02
CA VAL A 154 -1.67 6.64 20.55
C VAL A 154 -2.35 5.27 20.41
N ILE A 155 -3.55 5.08 20.99
CA ILE A 155 -4.24 3.79 21.00
C ILE A 155 -5.31 3.78 19.90
N SER A 156 -5.19 2.86 18.93
CA SER A 156 -6.12 2.73 17.79
C SER A 156 -7.54 2.36 18.18
N LYS A 157 -7.73 1.73 19.35
CA LYS A 157 -9.02 1.30 19.90
C LYS A 157 -9.06 1.59 21.40
N LYS A 158 -10.09 2.31 21.86
CA LYS A 158 -10.23 2.64 23.29
C LYS A 158 -10.38 1.34 24.12
N PRO A 159 -9.68 1.21 25.27
CA PRO A 159 -9.91 0.10 26.19
C PRO A 159 -11.35 0.13 26.74
N PHE A 160 -11.91 -1.04 27.04
CA PHE A 160 -13.21 -1.12 27.71
C PHE A 160 -13.13 -0.49 29.11
N GLY A 161 -14.19 0.18 29.56
CA GLY A 161 -14.17 0.99 30.79
C GLY A 161 -13.75 2.45 30.59
N TYR A 162 -13.39 2.85 29.36
CA TYR A 162 -12.90 4.19 29.07
C TYR A 162 -13.59 4.84 27.87
N ASP A 163 -13.78 6.16 27.94
CA ASP A 163 -14.28 7.00 26.85
C ASP A 163 -13.23 7.99 26.36
N LEU A 164 -13.21 8.22 25.04
CA LEU A 164 -12.32 9.17 24.39
C LEU A 164 -13.00 10.52 24.30
N VAL A 165 -12.51 11.50 25.06
CA VAL A 165 -13.03 12.86 25.03
C VAL A 165 -12.07 13.73 24.20
N LYS A 166 -12.60 14.26 23.09
CA LYS A 166 -11.91 15.25 22.26
C LYS A 166 -12.32 16.64 22.73
N HIS A 167 -11.41 17.37 23.37
CA HIS A 167 -11.65 18.79 23.66
C HIS A 167 -11.33 19.64 22.43
N VAL A 168 -12.23 20.58 22.10
CA VAL A 168 -12.15 21.43 20.90
C VAL A 168 -11.01 22.46 21.00
N ASP A 169 -10.61 22.86 22.21
CA ASP A 169 -9.61 23.93 22.45
C ASP A 169 -8.17 23.45 22.70
N ARG A 170 -7.95 22.15 22.90
CA ARG A 170 -6.62 21.60 23.17
C ARG A 170 -6.45 20.39 22.28
N GLU A 171 -5.37 20.32 21.52
CA GLU A 171 -4.96 19.16 20.70
C GLU A 171 -4.64 17.88 21.51
N LYS A 172 -5.34 17.68 22.64
CA LYS A 172 -5.18 16.62 23.61
C LYS A 172 -6.45 15.79 23.64
N THR A 173 -6.41 14.64 22.99
CA THR A 173 -7.36 13.55 23.27
C THR A 173 -7.04 13.00 24.66
N LYS A 174 -7.99 13.15 25.58
CA LYS A 174 -7.93 12.53 26.91
C LYS A 174 -8.79 11.28 26.93
N VAL A 175 -8.46 10.41 27.86
CA VAL A 175 -9.27 9.23 28.20
C VAL A 175 -9.90 9.52 29.54
N GLU A 176 -11.21 9.40 29.62
CA GLU A 176 -11.96 9.50 30.86
C GLU A 176 -12.52 8.13 31.21
N ILE A 177 -12.60 7.85 32.51
CA ILE A 177 -13.17 6.59 33.01
C ILE A 177 -14.68 6.68 32.82
N ASN A 178 -15.26 5.68 32.16
CA ASN A 178 -16.69 5.51 32.11
C ASN A 178 -17.08 4.70 33.36
N GLU A 179 -17.61 5.36 34.40
CA GLU A 179 -17.88 4.71 35.69
C GLU A 179 -18.83 3.51 35.58
N GLU A 180 -19.83 3.54 34.68
CA GLU A 180 -20.74 2.41 34.48
C GLU A 180 -20.00 1.17 33.97
N LYS A 181 -19.11 1.34 32.98
CA LYS A 181 -18.31 0.25 32.42
C LYS A 181 -17.15 -0.13 33.33
N ALA A 182 -16.59 0.83 34.07
CA ALA A 182 -15.51 0.61 35.02
C ALA A 182 -15.98 -0.23 36.21
N LYS A 183 -17.25 -0.09 36.62
CA LYS A 183 -17.87 -0.98 37.62
C LYS A 183 -17.75 -2.44 37.21
N ILE A 184 -18.11 -2.77 35.97
CA ILE A 184 -17.99 -4.14 35.42
C ILE A 184 -16.54 -4.64 35.50
N VAL A 185 -15.56 -3.79 35.18
CA VAL A 185 -14.14 -4.16 35.24
C VAL A 185 -13.69 -4.41 36.69
N ARG A 186 -14.17 -3.61 37.65
CA ARG A 186 -13.89 -3.77 39.08
C ARG A 186 -14.53 -5.04 39.64
N ASP A 187 -15.81 -5.27 39.35
CA ASP A 187 -16.56 -6.45 39.77
C ASP A 187 -15.88 -7.73 39.23
N LEU A 188 -15.46 -7.73 37.96
CA LEU A 188 -14.76 -8.85 37.34
C LEU A 188 -13.38 -9.12 37.97
N PHE A 189 -12.65 -8.06 38.34
CA PHE A 189 -11.38 -8.19 39.06
C PHE A 189 -11.58 -8.74 40.48
N GLU A 190 -12.66 -8.36 41.15
CA GLU A 190 -13.00 -8.88 42.47
C GLU A 190 -13.39 -10.37 42.40
N TRP A 191 -14.30 -10.74 41.50
CA TRP A 191 -14.79 -12.12 41.35
C TRP A 191 -13.71 -13.11 40.93
N VAL A 192 -12.75 -12.70 40.10
CA VAL A 192 -11.77 -13.63 39.50
C VAL A 192 -10.37 -13.43 40.05
N GLY A 193 -10.02 -12.20 40.43
CA GLY A 193 -8.67 -11.83 40.86
C GLY A 193 -8.42 -11.90 42.36
N LEU A 194 -9.47 -11.86 43.19
CA LEU A 194 -9.36 -11.95 44.66
C LEU A 194 -9.89 -13.28 45.22
N GLU A 195 -10.86 -13.95 44.58
CA GLU A 195 -11.35 -15.28 44.99
C GLU A 195 -10.55 -16.46 44.40
N ARG A 196 -9.21 -16.36 44.38
CA ARG A 196 -8.31 -17.48 44.04
C ARG A 196 -7.20 -17.67 45.06
#